data_AF-A0A660WN16-F1
#
_entry.id   AF-A0A660WN16-F1
#
_cell.length_a   1.000
_cell.length_b   1.000
_cell.length_c   1.000
_cell.angle_alpha   90.00
_cell.angle_beta   90.00
_cell.angle_gamma   90.00
#
_symmetry.space_group_name_H-M   'P 1'
#
loop_
_entity.id
_entity.type
_entity.pdbx_description
1 polymer ?
#
loop_
_entity_poly.entity_id
_entity_poly.type
_entity_poly.pdbx_seq_one_letter_code
_entity_poly.pdbx_strand_id
1 'polypeptide(L)'
;MIRFIGKRFLVAIPLILGITFITFLFIQIAPGDFFDKLKLNPQVSKETIELYREKFNLDKPIVVQYLFWLKNIIKFDWGYSFSYNAPVIKVISSRALNTLVLSISVIVISWILVIPLAVLAVAYRNKFVDRFLSFFSYLGISTPTFFLAFL
;
A
#
# COMPACT_ATOMS: atom_id res chain seq x y z
N MET A 1 -28.24 8.85 6.69
CA MET A 1 -26.87 8.32 6.96
C MET A 1 -26.65 6.91 6.42
N ILE A 2 -27.52 5.92 6.73
CA ILE A 2 -27.37 4.52 6.24
C ILE A 2 -27.25 4.42 4.70
N ARG A 3 -28.12 5.12 3.95
CA ARG A 3 -28.05 5.18 2.47
C ARG A 3 -26.72 5.72 1.95
N PHE A 4 -26.14 6.70 2.64
CA PHE A 4 -24.85 7.29 2.27
C PHE A 4 -23.69 6.33 2.57
N ILE A 5 -23.71 5.69 3.74
CA ILE A 5 -22.72 4.67 4.12
C ILE A 5 -22.77 3.49 3.13
N GLY A 6 -23.97 2.98 2.82
CA GLY A 6 -24.15 1.91 1.84
C GLY A 6 -23.62 2.29 0.45
N LYS A 7 -23.89 3.52 -0.02
CA LYS A 7 -23.34 4.02 -1.28
C LYS A 7 -21.81 4.06 -1.27
N ARG A 8 -21.19 4.46 -0.15
CA ARG A 8 -19.72 4.44 -0.03
C ARG A 8 -19.14 3.03 -0.07
N PHE A 9 -19.75 2.07 0.62
CA PHE A 9 -19.32 0.66 0.56
C PHE A 9 -19.42 0.10 -0.86
N LEU A 10 -20.52 0.38 -1.56
CA LEU A 10 -20.69 -0.05 -2.95
C LEU A 10 -19.64 0.55 -3.89
N VAL A 11 -19.25 1.82 -3.68
CA VAL A 11 -18.17 2.45 -4.46
C VAL A 11 -16.78 1.92 -4.07
N ALA A 12 -16.59 1.51 -2.81
CA ALA A 12 -15.33 0.96 -2.35
C ALA A 12 -14.97 -0.38 -3.00
N ILE A 13 -15.97 -1.22 -3.31
CA ILE A 13 -15.75 -2.53 -3.95
C ILE A 13 -15.00 -2.41 -5.29
N PRO A 14 -15.52 -1.70 -6.32
CA PRO A 14 -14.81 -1.57 -7.60
C PRO A 14 -13.48 -0.83 -7.44
N LEU A 15 -13.37 0.11 -6.49
CA LEU A 15 -12.12 0.80 -6.19
C LEU A 15 -11.04 -0.16 -5.67
N ILE A 16 -11.36 -1.02 -4.69
CA ILE A 16 -10.42 -2.00 -4.14
C ILE A 16 -10.03 -3.03 -5.21
N LEU A 17 -10.99 -3.50 -6.00
CA LEU A 17 -10.70 -4.41 -7.12
C LEU A 17 -9.77 -3.75 -8.14
N GLY A 18 -10.03 -2.50 -8.52
CA GLY A 18 -9.18 -1.75 -9.45
C GLY A 18 -7.75 -1.57 -8.91
N ILE A 19 -7.61 -1.12 -7.67
CA ILE A 19 -6.29 -0.89 -7.04
C ILE A 19 -5.50 -2.21 -6.91
N THR A 20 -6.16 -3.28 -6.44
CA THR A 20 -5.49 -4.58 -6.29
C THR A 20 -5.11 -5.18 -7.63
N PHE A 21 -5.95 -5.06 -8.66
CA PHE A 21 -5.64 -5.53 -10.00
C PHE A 21 -4.48 -4.76 -10.63
N ILE A 22 -4.48 -3.43 -10.55
CA ILE A 22 -3.37 -2.60 -11.06
C ILE A 22 -2.07 -2.94 -10.34
N THR A 23 -2.11 -3.09 -9.01
CA THR A 23 -0.93 -3.47 -8.21
C THR A 23 -0.43 -4.86 -8.61
N PHE A 24 -1.35 -5.82 -8.82
CA PHE A 24 -1.01 -7.16 -9.29
C PHE A 24 -0.34 -7.11 -10.67
N LEU A 25 -0.86 -6.30 -11.59
CA LEU A 25 -0.24 -6.09 -12.90
C LEU A 25 1.17 -5.51 -12.78
N PHE A 26 1.36 -4.49 -11.94
CA PHE A 26 2.68 -3.90 -11.71
C PHE A 26 3.70 -4.91 -11.16
N ILE A 27 3.28 -5.81 -10.28
CA ILE A 27 4.13 -6.90 -9.80
C ILE A 27 4.45 -7.87 -10.94
N GLN A 28 3.48 -8.21 -11.78
CA GLN A 28 3.68 -9.18 -12.88
C GLN A 28 4.59 -8.67 -14.00
N ILE A 29 4.56 -7.36 -14.28
CA ILE A 29 5.42 -6.74 -15.31
C ILE A 29 6.79 -6.33 -14.77
N ALA A 30 6.97 -6.32 -13.45
CA ALA A 30 8.24 -5.97 -12.85
C ALA A 30 9.32 -6.99 -13.29
N PRO A 31 10.56 -6.54 -13.56
CA PRO A 31 11.62 -7.44 -13.94
C PRO A 31 11.96 -8.40 -12.79
N GLY A 32 11.95 -9.70 -13.09
CA GLY A 32 12.19 -10.79 -12.14
C GLY A 32 11.02 -11.78 -12.07
N ASP A 33 11.31 -13.00 -11.67
CA ASP A 33 10.35 -14.06 -11.40
C ASP A 33 10.29 -14.37 -9.91
N PHE A 34 9.12 -14.78 -9.44
CA PHE A 34 8.88 -15.15 -8.05
C PHE A 34 9.85 -16.24 -7.55
N PHE A 35 10.29 -17.11 -8.45
CA PHE A 35 11.23 -18.19 -8.18
C PHE A 35 12.69 -17.85 -8.45
N ASP A 36 13.05 -16.63 -8.87
CA ASP A 36 14.44 -16.33 -9.23
C ASP A 36 15.42 -16.56 -8.06
N LYS A 37 15.01 -16.21 -6.83
CA LYS A 37 15.80 -16.54 -5.63
C LYS A 37 15.95 -18.05 -5.42
N LEU A 38 14.94 -18.84 -5.77
CA LEU A 38 14.97 -20.30 -5.68
C LEU A 38 15.82 -20.91 -6.80
N LYS A 39 15.80 -20.34 -8.01
CA LYS A 39 16.68 -20.73 -9.13
C LYS A 39 18.17 -20.56 -8.79
N LEU A 40 18.51 -19.59 -7.94
CA LEU A 40 19.89 -19.37 -7.48
C LEU A 40 20.35 -20.38 -6.42
N ASN A 41 19.45 -21.17 -5.83
CA ASN A 41 19.80 -22.20 -4.86
C ASN A 41 20.17 -23.51 -5.58
N PRO A 42 21.43 -23.98 -5.51
CA PRO A 42 21.87 -25.20 -6.21
C PRO A 42 21.17 -26.48 -5.75
N GLN A 43 20.50 -26.45 -4.58
CA GLN A 43 19.76 -27.59 -4.06
C GLN A 43 18.35 -27.71 -4.64
N VAL A 44 17.87 -26.70 -5.35
CA VAL A 44 16.52 -26.70 -5.93
C VAL A 44 16.62 -27.09 -7.40
N SER A 45 16.01 -28.23 -7.75
CA SER A 45 15.99 -28.71 -9.14
C SER A 45 15.07 -27.84 -10.01
N LYS A 46 15.33 -27.80 -11.32
CA LYS A 46 14.49 -27.05 -12.27
C LYS A 46 13.07 -27.62 -12.33
N GLU A 47 12.94 -28.94 -12.23
CA GLU A 47 11.65 -29.66 -12.21
C GLU A 47 10.82 -29.24 -10.99
N THR A 48 11.47 -29.02 -9.85
CA THR A 48 10.80 -28.53 -8.63
C THR A 48 10.21 -27.13 -8.84
N ILE A 49 10.91 -26.28 -9.58
CA ILE A 49 10.45 -24.90 -9.86
C ILE A 49 9.25 -24.90 -10.81
N GLU A 50 9.27 -25.73 -11.86
CA GLU A 50 8.12 -25.88 -12.76
C GLU A 50 6.90 -26.46 -12.04
N LEU A 51 7.11 -27.45 -11.16
CA LEU A 51 6.04 -28.00 -10.33
C LEU A 51 5.43 -26.93 -9.41
N TYR A 52 6.26 -26.04 -8.83
CA TYR A 52 5.73 -24.91 -8.06
C TYR A 52 4.99 -23.91 -8.94
N ARG A 53 5.48 -23.62 -10.16
CA ARG A 53 4.83 -22.71 -11.11
C ARG A 53 3.41 -23.19 -11.44
N GLU A 54 3.24 -24.47 -11.72
CA GLU A 54 1.92 -25.08 -11.94
C GLU A 54 1.07 -25.05 -10.66
N LYS A 55 1.64 -25.44 -9.51
CA LYS A 55 0.93 -25.46 -8.22
C LYS A 55 0.39 -24.09 -7.81
N PHE A 56 1.11 -23.01 -8.12
CA PHE A 56 0.69 -21.64 -7.83
C PHE A 56 -0.11 -20.98 -8.98
N ASN A 57 -0.47 -21.73 -10.03
CA ASN A 57 -1.18 -21.26 -11.21
C ASN A 57 -0.45 -20.15 -11.97
N LEU A 58 0.87 -20.04 -11.82
CA LEU A 58 1.69 -19.01 -12.46
C LEU A 58 1.91 -19.28 -13.97
N ASP A 59 1.45 -20.43 -14.46
CA ASP A 59 1.35 -20.82 -15.87
C ASP A 59 0.07 -20.31 -16.57
N LYS A 60 -0.93 -19.84 -15.82
CA LYS A 60 -2.23 -19.41 -16.37
C LYS A 60 -2.20 -17.97 -16.92
N PRO A 61 -3.17 -17.54 -17.75
CA PRO A 61 -3.30 -16.14 -18.14
C PRO A 61 -3.44 -15.22 -16.92
N ILE A 62 -2.89 -13.99 -17.01
CA ILE A 62 -2.78 -13.04 -15.89
C ILE A 62 -4.11 -12.81 -15.15
N VAL A 63 -5.20 -12.67 -15.90
CA VAL A 63 -6.55 -12.48 -15.32
C VAL A 63 -6.96 -13.67 -14.47
N VAL A 64 -6.66 -14.89 -14.92
CA VAL A 64 -6.95 -16.13 -14.19
C VAL A 64 -6.11 -16.21 -12.92
N GLN A 65 -4.83 -15.83 -12.98
CA GLN A 65 -3.96 -15.76 -11.81
C GLN A 65 -4.52 -14.80 -10.75
N TYR A 66 -4.93 -13.61 -11.17
CA TYR A 66 -5.54 -12.61 -10.27
C TYR A 66 -6.83 -13.14 -9.63
N LEU A 67 -7.70 -13.82 -10.38
CA LEU A 67 -8.94 -14.39 -9.84
C LEU A 67 -8.67 -15.50 -8.81
N PHE A 68 -7.66 -16.35 -9.03
CA PHE A 68 -7.24 -17.34 -8.05
C PHE A 68 -6.69 -16.67 -6.78
N TRP A 69 -5.81 -15.67 -6.94
CA TRP A 69 -5.28 -14.90 -5.82
C TRP A 69 -6.39 -14.22 -5.02
N LEU A 70 -7.32 -13.53 -5.69
CA LEU A 70 -8.44 -12.83 -5.07
C LEU A 70 -9.35 -13.81 -4.31
N LYS A 71 -9.66 -14.97 -4.91
CA LYS A 71 -10.45 -16.02 -4.28
C LYS A 71 -9.80 -16.56 -3.00
N ASN A 72 -8.48 -16.75 -3.00
CA ASN A 72 -7.75 -17.22 -1.83
C ASN A 72 -7.75 -16.18 -0.72
N ILE A 73 -7.50 -14.91 -1.05
CA ILE A 73 -7.54 -13.80 -0.08
C ILE A 73 -8.92 -13.65 0.57
N ILE A 74 -10.00 -13.75 -0.21
CA ILE A 74 -11.38 -13.71 0.31
C ILE A 74 -11.67 -14.88 1.26
N LYS A 75 -11.03 -16.03 1.04
CA LYS A 75 -11.09 -17.21 1.93
C LYS A 75 -10.15 -17.11 3.13
N PHE A 76 -9.50 -15.96 3.34
CA PHE A 76 -8.48 -15.76 4.36
C PHE A 76 -7.24 -16.64 4.18
N ASP A 77 -6.98 -17.13 2.97
CA ASP A 77 -5.72 -17.76 2.60
C ASP A 77 -4.82 -16.73 1.89
N TRP A 78 -3.90 -16.18 2.67
CA TRP A 78 -2.95 -15.15 2.21
C TRP A 78 -1.69 -15.76 1.58
N GLY A 79 -1.54 -17.08 1.65
CA GLY A 79 -0.38 -17.80 1.15
C GLY A 79 0.89 -17.63 1.99
N TYR A 80 2.00 -18.05 1.39
CA TYR A 80 3.32 -18.13 2.01
C TYR A 80 4.32 -17.21 1.29
N SER A 81 5.12 -16.47 2.06
CA SER A 81 6.17 -15.63 1.52
C SER A 81 7.49 -16.38 1.47
N PHE A 82 7.96 -16.70 0.26
CA PHE A 82 9.26 -17.33 0.05
C PHE A 82 10.43 -16.38 0.31
N SER A 83 10.24 -15.07 0.18
CA SER A 83 11.29 -14.09 0.51
C SER A 83 11.52 -13.96 2.02
N TYR A 84 10.48 -14.12 2.84
CA TYR A 84 10.57 -14.02 4.31
C TYR A 84 10.51 -15.37 5.02
N ASN A 85 10.36 -16.47 4.28
CA ASN A 85 10.16 -17.83 4.81
C ASN A 85 9.09 -17.89 5.91
N ALA A 86 7.95 -17.23 5.68
CA ALA A 86 6.86 -17.14 6.66
C ALA A 86 5.49 -16.93 6.00
N PRO A 87 4.37 -17.29 6.69
CA PRO A 87 3.02 -16.94 6.22
C PRO A 87 2.88 -15.44 5.98
N VAL A 88 2.28 -15.05 4.86
CA VAL A 88 2.16 -13.63 4.46
C VAL A 88 1.47 -12.80 5.54
N ILE A 89 0.44 -13.36 6.19
CA ILE A 89 -0.28 -12.67 7.26
C ILE A 89 0.63 -12.29 8.44
N LYS A 90 1.62 -13.13 8.79
CA LYS A 90 2.58 -12.85 9.88
C LYS A 90 3.55 -11.73 9.49
N VAL A 91 3.93 -11.69 8.21
CA VAL A 91 4.81 -10.67 7.65
C VAL A 91 4.11 -9.29 7.60
N ILE A 92 2.81 -9.28 7.31
CA ILE A 92 2.00 -8.06 7.30
C ILE A 92 1.67 -7.61 8.72
N SER A 93 1.18 -8.51 9.58
CA SER A 93 0.72 -8.17 10.93
C SER A 93 1.85 -7.63 11.80
N SER A 94 3.08 -8.15 11.63
CA SER A 94 4.26 -7.65 12.34
C SER A 94 4.61 -6.20 12.03
N ARG A 95 4.18 -5.66 10.88
CA ARG A 95 4.38 -4.26 10.48
C ARG A 95 3.14 -3.39 10.64
N ALA A 96 1.96 -4.00 10.59
CA ALA A 96 0.68 -3.32 10.63
C ALA A 96 0.54 -2.43 11.87
N LEU A 97 0.94 -2.91 13.05
CA LEU A 97 0.84 -2.13 14.29
C LEU A 97 1.70 -0.87 14.24
N ASN A 98 2.94 -0.98 13.77
CA ASN A 98 3.84 0.17 13.64
C ASN A 98 3.29 1.21 12.66
N THR A 99 2.76 0.77 11.51
CA THR A 99 2.11 1.67 10.56
C THR A 99 0.89 2.37 11.16
N LEU A 100 0.08 1.65 11.95
CA LEU A 100 -1.08 2.22 12.62
C LEU A 100 -0.67 3.27 13.65
N VAL A 101 0.29 2.94 14.53
CA VAL A 101 0.83 3.86 15.53
C VAL A 101 1.35 5.12 14.84
N LEU A 102 2.21 4.95 13.84
CA LEU A 102 2.80 6.09 13.11
C LEU A 102 1.72 6.95 12.43
N SER A 103 0.76 6.33 11.73
CA SER A 103 -0.30 7.05 11.02
C SER A 103 -1.20 7.82 11.98
N ILE A 104 -1.60 7.20 13.09
CA ILE A 104 -2.45 7.85 14.10
C ILE A 104 -1.69 9.00 14.78
N SER A 105 -0.44 8.78 15.16
CA SER A 105 0.41 9.84 15.73
C SER A 105 0.54 11.03 14.80
N VAL A 106 0.80 10.79 13.50
CA VAL A 106 0.87 11.86 12.49
C VAL A 106 -0.44 12.61 12.39
N ILE A 107 -1.59 11.92 12.33
CA ILE A 107 -2.91 12.56 12.27
C ILE A 107 -3.14 13.46 13.48
N VAL A 108 -2.90 12.95 14.69
CA VAL A 108 -3.12 13.69 15.94
C VAL A 108 -2.22 14.92 16.00
N ILE A 109 -0.92 14.77 15.78
CA ILE A 109 0.03 15.88 15.79
C ILE A 109 -0.32 16.90 14.71
N SER A 110 -0.65 16.42 13.50
CA SER A 110 -1.04 17.30 12.39
C SER A 110 -2.29 18.10 12.75
N TRP A 111 -3.31 17.51 13.35
CA TRP A 111 -4.51 18.25 13.75
C TRP A 111 -4.23 19.29 14.83
N ILE A 112 -3.41 18.93 15.83
CA ILE A 112 -3.02 19.85 16.89
C ILE A 112 -2.29 21.08 16.34
N LEU A 113 -1.48 20.93 15.30
CA LEU A 113 -0.72 22.03 14.71
C LEU A 113 -1.48 22.76 13.59
N VAL A 114 -2.03 22.02 12.64
CA VAL A 114 -2.65 22.57 11.43
C VAL A 114 -3.94 23.30 11.77
N ILE A 115 -4.78 22.80 12.67
CA ILE A 115 -6.07 23.44 12.96
C ILE A 115 -5.86 24.84 13.55
N PRO A 116 -5.05 25.05 14.61
CA PRO A 116 -4.80 26.41 15.13
C PRO A 116 -4.13 27.32 14.12
N LEU A 117 -3.12 26.83 13.38
CA LEU A 117 -2.44 27.63 12.36
C LEU A 117 -3.38 28.04 11.22
N ALA A 118 -4.27 27.15 10.78
CA ALA A 118 -5.28 27.46 9.78
C ALA A 118 -6.29 28.48 10.30
N VAL A 119 -6.75 28.35 11.55
CA VAL A 119 -7.64 29.34 12.19
C VAL A 119 -6.97 30.70 12.28
N LEU A 120 -5.68 30.77 12.65
CA LEU A 120 -4.90 32.01 12.69
C LEU A 120 -4.73 32.63 11.30
N ALA A 121 -4.40 31.84 10.27
CA ALA A 121 -4.28 32.34 8.91
C ALA A 121 -5.59 32.95 8.41
N VAL A 122 -6.73 32.30 8.69
CA VAL A 122 -8.07 32.81 8.34
C VAL A 122 -8.42 34.07 9.13
N ALA A 123 -8.14 34.12 10.44
CA ALA A 123 -8.42 35.28 11.28
C ALA A 123 -7.62 36.53 10.86
N TYR A 124 -6.40 36.34 10.35
CA TYR A 124 -5.52 37.41 9.88
C TYR A 124 -5.38 37.44 8.35
N ARG A 125 -6.45 37.09 7.63
CA ARG A 125 -6.47 37.01 6.17
C ARG A 125 -5.86 38.23 5.49
N ASN A 126 -5.02 38.01 4.48
CA ASN A 126 -4.25 39.00 3.71
C ASN A 126 -3.21 39.82 4.49
N LYS A 127 -3.04 39.57 5.81
CA LYS A 127 -2.01 40.21 6.63
C LYS A 127 -0.73 39.38 6.62
N PHE A 128 0.31 39.90 7.29
CA PHE A 128 1.63 39.26 7.36
C PHE A 128 1.56 37.81 7.89
N VAL A 129 0.76 37.55 8.92
CA VAL A 129 0.60 36.20 9.52
C VAL A 129 0.10 35.19 8.50
N ASP A 130 -0.95 35.52 7.76
CA ASP A 130 -1.49 34.67 6.69
C ASP A 130 -0.45 34.42 5.59
N ARG A 131 0.21 35.48 5.10
CA ARG A 131 1.25 35.36 4.05
C ARG A 131 2.43 34.50 4.51
N PHE A 132 2.85 34.65 5.77
CA PHE A 132 3.93 33.86 6.36
C PHE A 132 3.55 32.38 6.47
N LEU A 133 2.40 32.06 7.07
CA LEU A 133 1.93 30.67 7.20
C LEU A 133 1.69 30.01 5.84
N SER A 134 1.12 30.76 4.89
CA SER A 134 0.92 30.30 3.52
C SER A 134 2.25 30.01 2.81
N PHE A 135 3.27 30.87 2.96
CA PHE A 135 4.60 30.64 2.40
C PHE A 135 5.19 29.31 2.87
N PHE A 136 5.19 29.03 4.18
CA PHE A 136 5.69 27.76 4.71
C PHE A 136 4.84 26.56 4.28
N SER A 137 3.52 26.73 4.17
CA SER A 137 2.62 25.69 3.66
C SER A 137 2.95 25.34 2.21
N TYR A 138 3.19 26.35 1.37
CA TYR A 138 3.59 26.15 -0.03
C TYR A 138 4.96 25.51 -0.16
N LEU A 139 5.94 25.90 0.68
CA LEU A 139 7.23 25.22 0.71
C LEU A 139 7.06 23.73 1.05
N GLY A 140 6.26 23.39 2.06
CA GLY A 140 5.98 22.00 2.42
C GLY A 140 5.29 21.21 1.32
N ILE A 141 4.26 21.79 0.68
CA ILE A 141 3.51 21.14 -0.41
C ILE A 141 4.38 20.96 -1.67
N SER A 142 5.25 21.93 -1.95
CA SER A 142 6.07 21.93 -3.17
C SER A 142 7.33 21.08 -3.02
N THR A 143 7.74 20.76 -1.79
CA THR A 143 8.92 19.93 -1.54
C THR A 143 8.53 18.45 -1.65
N PRO A 144 9.15 17.66 -2.55
CA PRO A 144 8.89 16.24 -2.61
C PRO A 144 9.25 15.56 -1.28
N THR A 145 8.38 14.68 -0.81
CA THR A 145 8.52 14.03 0.51
C THR A 145 9.84 13.26 0.66
N PHE A 146 10.39 12.70 -0.43
CA PHE A 146 11.67 12.00 -0.39
C PHE A 146 12.86 12.93 -0.11
N PHE A 147 12.82 14.20 -0.54
CA PHE A 147 13.88 15.16 -0.21
C PHE A 147 13.85 15.52 1.27
N LEU A 148 12.65 15.72 1.83
CA LEU A 148 12.50 15.95 3.27
C LEU A 148 12.97 14.76 4.10
N ALA A 149 12.79 13.53 3.61
CA ALA A 149 13.25 12.33 4.29
C ALA A 149 14.78 12.15 4.28
N PHE A 150 15.51 12.85 3.41
CA PHE A 150 16.98 12.82 3.37
C PHE A 150 17.65 13.85 4.29
N LEU A 151 16.92 14.87 4.73
CA LEU A 151 17.40 15.94 5.62
C LEU A 151 17.34 15.51 7.08
#